data_AF-A0A6N3E564-F1
#
_entry.id   AF-A0A6N3E564-F1
#
_cell.length_a   1.000
_cell.length_b   1.000
_cell.length_c   1.000
_cell.angle_alpha   90.00
_cell.angle_beta   90.00
_cell.angle_gamma   90.00
#
_symmetry.space_group_name_H-M   'P 1'
#
loop_
_entity.id
_entity.type
_entity.pdbx_description
1 polymer ?
#
loop_
_entity_poly.entity_id
_entity_poly.type
_entity_poly.pdbx_seq_one_letter_code
_entity_poly.pdbx_strand_id
1 'polypeptide(L)'
;MFGFKKKEQKPLWIMGKEVMEIIRSDYDGGMSFTLIEFHYQEGVYLMGSCVVPPESEERKENISFVFQDQVFEEFEEFQSNACINGIRISELEEPIEIVRAGIIGNDTMLKTPWGETRLAEKALS
;
A
#
# COMPACT_ATOMS: atom_id res chain seq x y z
N MET A 1 28.25 -18.23 -6.88
CA MET A 1 27.56 -17.57 -5.75
C MET A 1 27.01 -16.24 -6.22
N PHE A 2 25.73 -16.19 -6.59
CA PHE A 2 25.05 -14.92 -6.83
C PHE A 2 24.62 -14.36 -5.48
N GLY A 3 25.46 -13.51 -4.90
CA GLY A 3 25.07 -12.68 -3.76
C GLY A 3 24.13 -11.60 -4.28
N PHE A 4 22.83 -11.85 -4.23
CA PHE A 4 21.85 -10.78 -4.31
C PHE A 4 22.12 -9.84 -3.14
N LYS A 5 22.88 -8.77 -3.37
CA LYS A 5 22.89 -7.63 -2.46
C LYS A 5 21.44 -7.16 -2.41
N LYS A 6 20.73 -7.42 -1.30
CA LYS A 6 19.49 -6.71 -0.99
C LYS A 6 19.85 -5.24 -1.12
N LYS A 7 19.41 -4.58 -2.20
CA LYS A 7 19.44 -3.12 -2.23
C LYS A 7 18.58 -2.73 -1.05
N GLU A 8 19.17 -2.12 -0.03
CA GLU A 8 18.41 -1.38 0.96
C GLU A 8 17.55 -0.42 0.14
N GLN A 9 16.25 -0.68 0.09
CA GLN A 9 15.33 0.26 -0.48
C GLN A 9 15.40 1.48 0.40
N LYS A 10 15.85 2.59 -0.19
CA LYS A 10 15.75 3.86 0.50
C LYS A 10 14.26 4.08 0.79
N PRO A 11 13.91 4.45 2.02
CA PRO A 11 12.54 4.77 2.34
C PRO A 11 12.01 5.85 1.38
N LEU A 12 10.74 5.73 0.98
CA LEU A 12 10.08 6.67 0.09
C LEU A 12 9.13 7.56 0.89
N TRP A 13 9.33 8.87 0.83
CA TRP A 13 8.44 9.84 1.46
C TRP A 13 7.35 10.23 0.48
N ILE A 14 6.09 10.03 0.85
CA ILE A 14 4.95 10.29 -0.04
C ILE A 14 3.76 10.80 0.77
N MET A 15 2.93 11.66 0.19
CA MET A 15 1.71 12.11 0.85
C MET A 15 0.67 10.99 0.90
N GLY A 16 0.00 10.80 2.04
CA GLY A 16 -1.00 9.72 2.19
C GLY A 16 -2.12 9.77 1.14
N LYS A 17 -2.53 10.97 0.72
CA LYS A 17 -3.49 11.16 -0.38
C LYS A 17 -3.03 10.55 -1.71
N GLU A 18 -1.74 10.62 -2.03
CA GLU A 18 -1.20 10.12 -3.30
C GLU A 18 -1.20 8.59 -3.29
N VAL A 19 -0.93 7.97 -2.13
CA VAL A 19 -1.06 6.52 -1.98
C VAL A 19 -2.52 6.08 -2.14
N MET A 20 -3.46 6.80 -1.54
CA MET A 20 -4.90 6.55 -1.71
C MET A 20 -5.34 6.68 -3.17
N GLU A 21 -4.85 7.68 -3.91
CA GLU A 21 -5.11 7.82 -5.35
C GLU A 21 -4.59 6.62 -6.16
N ILE A 22 -3.39 6.12 -5.83
CA ILE A 22 -2.83 4.95 -6.52
C ILE A 22 -3.67 3.70 -6.24
N ILE A 23 -4.03 3.45 -4.96
CA ILE A 23 -4.90 2.33 -4.57
C ILE A 23 -6.22 2.39 -5.34
N ARG A 24 -6.84 3.58 -5.40
CA ARG A 24 -8.09 3.78 -6.15
C ARG A 24 -7.91 3.48 -7.63
N SER A 25 -6.88 4.03 -8.24
CA SER A 25 -6.58 3.84 -9.66
C SER A 25 -6.39 2.37 -10.02
N ASP A 26 -5.76 1.59 -9.13
CA ASP A 26 -5.54 0.17 -9.35
C ASP A 26 -6.83 -0.62 -9.21
N TYR A 27 -7.61 -0.34 -8.18
CA TYR A 27 -8.93 -0.92 -7.97
C TYR A 27 -9.89 -0.66 -9.14
N ASP A 28 -9.92 0.57 -9.65
CA ASP A 28 -10.74 0.93 -10.82
C ASP A 28 -10.26 0.23 -12.10
N GLY A 29 -8.97 -0.10 -12.18
CA GLY A 29 -8.38 -0.97 -13.21
C GLY A 29 -8.57 -2.48 -12.96
N GLY A 30 -9.22 -2.88 -11.86
CA GLY A 30 -9.41 -4.28 -11.47
C GLY A 30 -8.16 -4.97 -10.93
N MET A 31 -7.16 -4.20 -10.47
CA MET A 31 -5.88 -4.69 -9.95
C MET A 31 -5.75 -4.40 -8.45
N SER A 32 -5.08 -5.29 -7.72
CA SER A 32 -4.74 -5.06 -6.32
C SER A 32 -3.43 -4.26 -6.19
N PHE A 33 -3.39 -3.33 -5.23
CA PHE A 33 -2.24 -2.45 -4.99
C PHE A 33 -1.09 -3.17 -4.26
N THR A 34 -1.34 -4.35 -3.70
CA THR A 34 -0.47 -5.06 -2.75
C THR A 34 -0.27 -4.28 -1.44
N LEU A 35 0.12 -4.98 -0.38
CA LEU A 35 0.36 -4.37 0.94
C LEU A 35 1.70 -3.61 0.99
N ILE A 36 1.66 -2.46 1.66
CA ILE A 36 2.80 -1.64 2.05
C ILE A 36 2.89 -1.55 3.58
N GLU A 37 4.11 -1.44 4.09
CA GLU A 37 4.38 -0.98 5.45
C GLU A 37 4.98 0.42 5.38
N PHE A 38 4.46 1.32 6.21
CA PHE A 38 4.93 2.69 6.29
C PHE A 38 5.03 3.15 7.73
N HIS A 39 5.92 4.12 7.96
CA HIS A 39 5.97 4.88 9.20
C HIS A 39 5.22 6.19 9.06
N TYR A 40 4.57 6.59 10.14
CA TYR A 40 4.03 7.93 10.30
C TYR A 40 4.15 8.31 11.77
N GLN A 41 4.82 9.45 12.04
CA GLN A 41 5.22 9.84 13.39
C GLN A 41 6.02 8.71 14.08
N GLU A 42 5.59 8.25 15.26
CA GLU A 42 6.23 7.14 16.00
C GLU A 42 5.60 5.76 15.70
N GLY A 43 4.61 5.69 14.80
CA GLY A 43 3.86 4.46 14.51
C GLY A 43 4.29 3.74 13.23
N VAL A 44 4.07 2.42 13.22
CA VAL A 44 4.23 1.55 12.04
C VAL A 44 2.86 1.05 11.61
N TYR A 45 2.57 1.17 10.31
CA TYR A 45 1.25 0.90 9.76
C TYR A 45 1.32 0.03 8.51
N LEU A 46 0.33 -0.85 8.36
CA LEU A 46 0.12 -1.67 7.18
C LEU A 46 -1.10 -1.19 6.41
N MET A 47 -0.98 -1.05 5.09
CA MET A 47 -2.09 -0.65 4.22
C MET A 47 -1.95 -1.24 2.83
N GLY A 48 -3.06 -1.47 2.14
CA GLY A 48 -3.07 -1.76 0.71
C GLY A 48 -4.34 -2.46 0.28
N SER A 49 -4.26 -3.25 -0.78
CA SER A 49 -5.34 -4.15 -1.16
C SER A 49 -4.81 -5.51 -1.62
N CYS A 50 -5.64 -6.52 -1.52
CA CYS A 50 -5.32 -7.91 -1.85
C CYS A 50 -6.54 -8.63 -2.43
N VAL A 51 -6.27 -9.74 -3.11
CA VAL A 51 -7.32 -10.63 -3.61
C VAL A 51 -7.79 -11.56 -2.50
N VAL A 52 -9.10 -11.63 -2.27
CA VAL A 52 -9.74 -12.45 -1.25
C VAL A 52 -10.89 -13.26 -1.88
N PRO A 53 -10.92 -14.60 -1.74
CA PRO A 53 -9.86 -15.44 -1.16
C PRO A 53 -8.60 -15.48 -2.06
N PRO A 54 -7.41 -15.80 -1.53
CA PRO A 54 -6.13 -15.67 -2.24
C PRO A 54 -5.99 -16.46 -3.55
N GLU A 55 -6.77 -17.53 -3.72
CA GLU A 55 -6.83 -18.36 -4.92
C GLU A 55 -7.73 -17.81 -6.04
N SER A 56 -8.44 -16.72 -5.79
CA SER A 56 -9.32 -16.08 -6.75
C SER A 56 -8.55 -15.36 -7.85
N GLU A 57 -9.21 -15.16 -8.99
CA GLU A 57 -8.70 -14.27 -10.05
C GLU A 57 -8.64 -12.82 -9.57
N GLU A 58 -7.60 -12.09 -9.97
CA GLU A 58 -7.48 -10.66 -9.72
C GLU A 58 -8.49 -9.90 -10.60
N ARG A 59 -9.59 -9.48 -9.96
CA ARG A 59 -10.64 -8.64 -10.53
C ARG A 59 -11.33 -7.88 -9.41
N LYS A 60 -12.00 -6.80 -9.77
CA LYS A 60 -12.59 -5.82 -8.84
C LYS A 60 -13.42 -6.45 -7.73
N GLU A 61 -14.23 -7.46 -8.06
CA GLU A 61 -15.15 -8.14 -7.14
C GLU A 61 -14.45 -8.98 -6.07
N ASN A 62 -13.18 -9.34 -6.29
CA ASN A 62 -12.39 -10.15 -5.38
C ASN A 62 -11.33 -9.31 -4.64
N ILE A 63 -11.29 -7.99 -4.83
CA ILE A 63 -10.31 -7.12 -4.18
C ILE A 63 -10.89 -6.60 -2.88
N SER A 64 -10.16 -6.80 -1.79
CA SER A 64 -10.43 -6.17 -0.50
C SER A 64 -9.29 -5.25 -0.11
N PHE A 65 -9.61 -4.20 0.63
CA PHE A 65 -8.67 -3.23 1.16
C PHE A 65 -8.32 -3.58 2.59
N VAL A 66 -7.08 -3.28 2.98
CA VAL A 66 -6.56 -3.60 4.31
C VAL A 66 -5.98 -2.35 4.91
N PHE A 67 -6.32 -2.09 6.18
CA PHE A 67 -5.62 -1.14 7.04
C PHE A 67 -5.40 -1.78 8.39
N GLN A 68 -4.14 -2.02 8.75
CA GLN A 68 -3.76 -2.78 9.94
C GLN A 68 -4.42 -4.16 9.98
N ASP A 69 -5.28 -4.41 10.98
CA ASP A 69 -6.04 -5.63 11.20
C ASP A 69 -7.46 -5.58 10.61
N GLN A 70 -7.84 -4.45 9.99
CA GLN A 70 -9.15 -4.25 9.40
C GLN A 70 -9.13 -4.54 7.90
N VAL A 71 -10.22 -5.16 7.42
CA VAL A 71 -10.45 -5.51 6.03
C VAL A 71 -11.77 -4.88 5.57
N PHE A 72 -11.77 -4.28 4.39
CA PHE A 72 -12.91 -3.59 3.81
C PHE A 72 -13.17 -4.09 2.39
N GLU A 73 -14.42 -4.28 2.03
CA GLU A 73 -14.82 -4.71 0.67
C GLU A 73 -14.99 -3.51 -0.28
N GLU A 74 -15.39 -2.35 0.27
CA GLU A 74 -15.64 -1.15 -0.51
C GLU A 74 -14.57 -0.08 -0.31
N PHE A 75 -14.11 0.53 -1.41
CA PHE A 75 -13.07 1.57 -1.37
C PHE A 75 -13.49 2.78 -0.53
N GLU A 76 -14.75 3.20 -0.64
CA GLU A 76 -15.26 4.38 0.09
C GLU A 76 -15.30 4.13 1.61
N GLU A 77 -15.58 2.88 2.02
CA GLU A 77 -15.52 2.48 3.42
C GLU A 77 -14.07 2.47 3.92
N PHE A 78 -13.16 1.88 3.15
CA PHE A 78 -11.73 1.89 3.45
C PHE A 78 -11.18 3.31 3.60
N GLN A 79 -11.44 4.20 2.63
CA GLN A 79 -10.96 5.59 2.67
C GLN A 79 -11.51 6.34 3.90
N SER A 80 -12.75 6.04 4.31
CA SER A 80 -13.39 6.70 5.45
C SER A 80 -12.87 6.23 6.80
N ASN A 81 -12.40 4.97 6.89
CA ASN A 81 -12.02 4.31 8.14
C ASN A 81 -10.50 4.14 8.31
N ALA A 82 -9.71 4.22 7.24
CA ALA A 82 -8.25 4.22 7.30
C ALA A 82 -7.76 5.54 7.94
N CYS A 83 -7.64 5.53 9.26
CA CYS A 83 -7.35 6.70 10.08
C CYS A 83 -6.19 6.43 11.05
N ILE A 84 -5.32 7.43 11.20
CA ILE A 84 -4.29 7.46 12.25
C ILE A 84 -4.64 8.59 13.20
N ASN A 85 -4.77 8.28 14.50
CA ASN A 85 -5.16 9.26 15.53
C ASN A 85 -6.45 10.02 15.19
N GLY A 86 -7.39 9.38 14.48
CA GLY A 86 -8.66 9.98 14.05
C GLY A 86 -8.59 10.84 12.78
N ILE A 87 -7.42 10.96 12.15
CA ILE A 87 -7.23 11.69 10.88
C ILE A 87 -7.12 10.66 9.75
N ARG A 88 -7.86 10.86 8.65
CA ARG A 88 -7.82 9.98 7.49
C ARG A 88 -6.45 10.01 6.82
N ILE A 89 -5.98 8.89 6.28
CA ILE A 89 -4.71 8.83 5.54
C ILE A 89 -4.67 9.87 4.40
N SER A 90 -5.78 10.10 3.70
CA SER A 90 -5.88 11.10 2.63
C SER A 90 -5.81 12.55 3.11
N GLU A 91 -5.97 12.79 4.41
CA GLU A 91 -6.00 14.11 5.04
C GLU A 91 -4.74 14.39 5.88
N LEU A 92 -3.77 13.46 5.91
CA LEU A 92 -2.50 13.68 6.60
C LEU A 92 -1.73 14.85 5.97
N GLU A 93 -1.33 15.79 6.82
CA GLU A 93 -0.57 16.98 6.41
C GLU A 93 0.92 16.70 6.22
N GLU A 94 1.44 15.67 6.91
CA GLU A 94 2.83 15.24 6.81
C GLU A 94 2.94 13.98 5.92
N PRO A 95 4.06 13.80 5.20
CA PRO A 95 4.28 12.61 4.40
C PRO A 95 4.45 11.36 5.27
N ILE A 96 4.07 10.22 4.71
CA ILE A 96 4.38 8.90 5.27
C ILE A 96 5.70 8.40 4.69
N GLU A 97 6.43 7.63 5.48
CA GLU A 97 7.67 6.98 5.07
C GLU A 97 7.37 5.51 4.70
N ILE A 98 7.28 5.20 3.41
CA ILE A 98 7.13 3.80 2.97
C ILE A 98 8.46 3.08 3.17
N VAL A 99 8.45 2.05 4.01
CA VAL A 99 9.64 1.26 4.35
C VAL A 99 9.65 -0.11 3.69
N ARG A 100 8.48 -0.67 3.37
CA ARG A 100 8.33 -1.91 2.60
C ARG A 100 7.12 -1.83 1.68
N ALA A 101 7.26 -2.38 0.47
CA ALA A 101 6.16 -2.54 -0.48
C ALA A 101 6.19 -3.96 -1.06
N GLY A 102 5.04 -4.43 -1.55
CA GLY A 102 4.96 -5.77 -2.14
C GLY A 102 4.88 -6.90 -1.11
N ILE A 103 4.23 -6.66 0.03
CA ILE A 103 4.12 -7.66 1.10
C ILE A 103 3.03 -8.68 0.75
N ILE A 104 3.40 -9.97 0.69
CA ILE A 104 2.47 -11.10 0.51
C ILE A 104 2.78 -12.13 1.60
N GLY A 105 1.78 -12.48 2.43
CA GLY A 105 1.94 -13.54 3.44
C GLY A 105 3.08 -13.33 4.44
N ASN A 106 3.42 -12.07 4.75
CA ASN A 106 4.55 -11.57 5.56
C ASN A 106 5.92 -11.47 4.86
N ASP A 107 6.07 -12.01 3.65
CA ASP A 107 7.31 -11.86 2.89
C ASP A 107 7.24 -10.61 1.99
N THR A 108 8.30 -9.80 2.04
CA THR A 108 8.50 -8.72 1.07
C THR A 108 8.90 -9.35 -0.26
N MET A 109 7.92 -9.57 -1.13
CA MET A 109 8.17 -10.02 -2.48
C MET A 109 8.53 -8.81 -3.33
N LEU A 110 9.81 -8.42 -3.28
CA LEU A 110 10.36 -7.44 -4.23
C LEU A 110 10.55 -8.06 -5.61
N LYS A 111 9.41 -8.37 -6.20
CA LYS A 111 9.11 -8.48 -7.62
C LYS A 111 7.61 -8.19 -7.78
N THR A 112 7.12 -7.03 -7.32
CA THR A 112 5.81 -6.60 -7.79
C THR A 112 5.92 -6.34 -9.29
N PRO A 113 4.99 -6.85 -10.13
CA PRO A 113 5.00 -6.60 -11.57
C PRO A 113 4.80 -5.11 -11.94
N TRP A 114 4.45 -4.26 -10.96
CA TRP A 114 4.20 -2.82 -11.15
C TRP A 114 5.22 -2.01 -10.34
N GLY A 115 6.46 -2.02 -10.83
CA GLY A 115 7.66 -1.55 -10.15
C GLY A 115 7.48 -0.27 -9.33
N GLU A 116 8.29 -0.16 -8.28
CA GLU A 116 8.45 0.96 -7.34
C GLU A 116 8.44 2.36 -7.99
N THR A 117 8.55 2.46 -9.32
CA THR A 117 8.37 3.65 -10.13
C THR A 117 7.12 4.47 -9.77
N ARG A 118 5.93 3.90 -9.59
CA ARG A 118 4.71 4.71 -9.34
C ARG A 118 4.71 5.39 -7.98
N LEU A 119 5.13 4.66 -6.95
CA LEU A 119 5.36 5.23 -5.62
C LEU A 119 6.48 6.28 -5.67
N ALA A 120 7.57 6.00 -6.40
CA ALA A 120 8.68 6.92 -6.57
C ALA A 120 8.33 8.17 -7.41
N GLU A 121 7.43 8.08 -8.39
CA GLU A 121 6.95 9.19 -9.22
C GLU A 121 6.13 10.20 -8.42
N LYS A 122 5.43 9.72 -7.40
CA LYS A 122 4.64 10.54 -6.47
C LYS A 122 5.41 10.86 -5.18
N ALA A 123 6.61 10.31 -5.00
CA ALA A 123 7.43 10.56 -3.83
C ALA A 123 7.97 12.00 -3.84
N LEU A 124 8.13 12.55 -2.64
CA LEU A 124 8.80 13.82 -2.41
C LEU A 124 10.31 13.61 -2.65
N SER A 125 10.85 14.39 -3.59
CA SER A 125 12.27 14.37 -4.00
C SER A 125 13.19 15.02 -2.98
#